data_AF-A0A6G1IAD7-F1
#
_entry.id   AF-A0A6G1IAD7-F1
#
_cell.length_a   1.000
_cell.length_b   1.000
_cell.length_c   1.000
_cell.angle_alpha   90.00
_cell.angle_beta   90.00
_cell.angle_gamma   90.00
#
_symmetry.space_group_name_H-M   'P 1'
#
loop_
_entity.id
_entity.type
_entity.pdbx_description
1 polymer ?
#
loop_
_entity_poly.entity_id
_entity_poly.type
_entity_poly.pdbx_seq_one_letter_code
_entity_poly.pdbx_strand_id
1 'polypeptide(L)'
;MEDLKAVVNSSDNPVGVPLSQVLDGPQLMSVRMEATTTQGQSLSDEALQTVIRACEMVLQLDQAKKILTDYVQSRMNMFAPNLTALIGSETAALLVNACGGLKGLAKTPSCNIPNIGWKKQTFGLATNVGVRQKGYLFNSPIVQNIPNDLKTQAMRIVAAKLVLAARCDQVHTTPDGATGEKLKEDCEERLEKLTEAAPNRGVRALPAPDDKPSRKRGGRRARKAKEQYAMTELRKAQNRVQFGKEEQEVGYGTGESTKGLGMVGQAGDGRVRITQVDQRTKAKLSKKNPGWGGATPANGLASSLRGFGQGAAPSVLKNHGLRTTGVGTGTSSVIAFTPIQGLELINPTVKDEMARKRKADEDRWFKSGTFTQVGGSQSQSNGQAEPKVDSAGFKVPAIPAIKRLKAEK
;
A
#
# COMPACT_ATOMS: atom_id res chain seq x y z
N MET A 1 25.58 -7.71 37.63
CA MET A 1 25.93 -7.84 36.18
C MET A 1 26.60 -9.18 35.87
N GLU A 2 27.35 -9.76 36.82
CA GLU A 2 28.01 -11.07 36.67
C GLU A 2 27.01 -12.23 36.68
N ASP A 3 25.98 -12.19 37.52
CA ASP A 3 24.91 -13.20 37.53
C ASP A 3 24.15 -13.32 36.20
N LEU A 4 23.95 -12.22 35.49
CA LEU A 4 23.27 -12.24 34.18
C LEU A 4 24.17 -12.80 33.06
N LYS A 5 25.48 -12.60 33.15
CA LYS A 5 26.41 -13.28 32.23
C LYS A 5 26.43 -14.78 32.53
N ALA A 6 26.35 -15.15 33.80
CA ALA A 6 26.24 -16.54 34.22
C ALA A 6 24.94 -17.18 33.73
N VAL A 7 23.78 -16.52 33.88
CA VAL A 7 22.46 -17.01 33.38
C VAL A 7 22.39 -17.11 31.86
N VAL A 8 23.07 -16.21 31.12
CA VAL A 8 23.12 -16.29 29.65
C VAL A 8 23.97 -17.47 29.17
N ASN A 9 25.01 -17.81 29.92
CA ASN A 9 25.96 -18.87 29.60
C ASN A 9 25.70 -20.18 30.35
N SER A 10 24.75 -20.21 31.27
CA SER A 10 24.39 -21.41 32.02
C SER A 10 23.63 -22.37 31.12
N SER A 11 24.01 -23.64 31.18
CA SER A 11 23.32 -24.75 30.51
C SER A 11 22.32 -25.44 31.44
N ASP A 12 22.02 -24.85 32.60
CA ASP A 12 21.06 -25.38 33.57
C ASP A 12 19.62 -25.05 33.12
N ASN A 13 19.21 -25.72 32.04
CA ASN A 13 17.88 -25.60 31.45
C ASN A 13 17.48 -26.95 30.81
N PRO A 14 16.17 -27.21 30.60
CA PRO A 14 15.70 -28.48 30.05
C PRO A 14 16.20 -28.78 28.61
N VAL A 15 16.81 -27.80 27.95
CA VAL A 15 17.37 -27.92 26.59
C VAL A 15 18.87 -28.26 26.62
N GLY A 16 19.55 -28.04 27.74
CA GLY A 16 21.00 -28.25 27.90
C GLY A 16 21.88 -27.28 27.10
N VAL A 17 21.33 -26.16 26.63
CA VAL A 17 21.99 -25.24 25.68
C VAL A 17 21.92 -23.80 26.19
N PRO A 18 23.03 -23.03 26.17
CA PRO A 18 23.02 -21.65 26.65
C PRO A 18 22.14 -20.74 25.78
N LEU A 19 21.59 -19.69 26.39
CA LEU A 19 20.66 -18.76 25.73
C LEU A 19 21.29 -18.06 24.50
N SER A 20 22.61 -17.87 24.52
CA SER A 20 23.39 -17.27 23.43
C SER A 20 23.40 -18.09 22.14
N GLN A 21 23.15 -19.40 22.21
CA GLN A 21 23.03 -20.25 21.02
C GLN A 21 21.61 -20.27 20.45
N VAL A 22 20.61 -19.92 21.26
CA VAL A 22 19.19 -19.94 20.87
C VAL A 22 18.74 -18.62 20.25
N LEU A 23 19.21 -17.49 20.80
CA LEU A 23 18.80 -16.13 20.38
C LEU A 23 19.87 -15.44 19.54
N ASP A 24 19.44 -14.54 18.65
CA ASP A 24 20.36 -13.66 17.94
C ASP A 24 20.89 -12.53 18.84
N GLY A 25 22.01 -11.90 18.45
CA GLY A 25 22.65 -10.86 19.25
C GLY A 25 21.72 -9.70 19.66
N PRO A 26 20.91 -9.13 18.74
CA PRO A 26 19.94 -8.10 19.07
C PRO A 26 18.86 -8.55 20.07
N GLN A 27 18.28 -9.74 19.89
CA GLN A 27 17.28 -10.29 20.82
C GLN A 27 17.90 -10.55 22.19
N LEU A 28 19.11 -11.10 22.23
CA LEU A 28 19.84 -11.33 23.47
C LEU A 28 20.08 -10.03 24.25
N MET A 29 20.44 -8.94 23.56
CA MET A 29 20.60 -7.63 24.20
C MET A 29 19.28 -7.09 24.75
N SER A 30 18.18 -7.22 24.01
CA SER A 30 16.85 -6.80 24.51
C SER A 30 16.43 -7.60 25.74
N VAL A 31 16.56 -8.93 25.73
CA VAL A 31 16.22 -9.78 26.87
C VAL A 31 17.08 -9.42 28.08
N ARG A 32 18.37 -9.14 27.86
CA ARG A 32 19.28 -8.72 28.93
C ARG A 32 18.91 -7.36 29.53
N MET A 33 18.55 -6.37 28.70
CA MET A 33 18.15 -5.04 29.15
C MET A 33 16.81 -5.08 29.91
N GLU A 34 15.85 -5.85 29.41
CA GLU A 34 14.57 -6.08 30.09
C GLU A 34 14.78 -6.84 31.40
N ALA A 35 15.64 -7.86 31.44
CA ALA A 35 15.98 -8.57 32.67
C ALA A 35 16.60 -7.65 33.75
N THR A 36 17.33 -6.60 33.37
CA THR A 36 17.84 -5.59 34.33
C THR A 36 16.81 -4.56 34.75
N THR A 37 15.80 -4.30 33.93
CA THR A 37 14.79 -3.24 34.15
C THR A 37 13.51 -3.80 34.77
N THR A 38 13.31 -5.12 34.72
CA THR A 38 12.06 -5.75 35.14
C THR A 38 11.85 -5.58 36.65
N GLN A 39 10.65 -5.15 37.01
CA GLN A 39 10.17 -5.08 38.40
C GLN A 39 9.46 -6.38 38.83
N GLY A 40 9.73 -7.49 38.12
CA GLY A 40 9.03 -8.75 38.28
C GLY A 40 9.17 -9.36 39.67
N GLN A 41 8.23 -10.25 40.02
CA GLN A 41 8.22 -11.03 41.25
C GLN A 41 8.62 -12.48 40.98
N SER A 42 9.26 -13.14 41.95
CA SER A 42 9.57 -14.57 41.87
C SER A 42 8.29 -15.40 41.87
N LEU A 43 8.23 -16.40 40.99
CA LEU A 43 7.13 -17.37 40.92
C LEU A 43 7.17 -18.32 42.13
N SER A 44 6.02 -18.85 42.52
CA SER A 44 5.95 -19.95 43.50
C SER A 44 6.45 -21.26 42.86
N ASP A 45 6.95 -22.17 43.69
CA ASP A 45 7.50 -23.45 43.22
C ASP A 45 6.46 -24.29 42.44
N GLU A 46 5.20 -24.28 42.86
CA GLU A 46 4.10 -24.97 42.16
C GLU A 46 3.85 -24.38 40.76
N ALA A 47 3.87 -23.05 40.66
CA ALA A 47 3.69 -22.36 39.38
C ALA A 47 4.90 -22.61 38.45
N LEU A 48 6.11 -22.60 39.02
CA LEU A 48 7.35 -22.87 38.30
C LEU A 48 7.37 -24.31 37.74
N GLN A 49 7.00 -25.31 38.55
CA GLN A 49 6.86 -26.70 38.10
C GLN A 49 5.86 -26.85 36.95
N THR A 50 4.73 -26.13 37.03
CA THR A 50 3.71 -26.13 35.96
C THR A 50 4.27 -25.56 34.65
N VAL A 51 5.04 -24.47 34.72
CA VAL A 51 5.70 -23.88 33.55
C VAL A 51 6.75 -24.83 32.96
N ILE A 52 7.60 -25.44 33.79
CA ILE A 52 8.62 -26.40 33.32
C ILE A 52 7.96 -27.58 32.61
N ARG A 53 6.91 -28.16 33.19
CA ARG A 53 6.16 -29.26 32.55
C ARG A 53 5.57 -28.84 31.20
N ALA A 54 5.05 -27.63 31.09
CA ALA A 54 4.55 -27.10 29.81
C ALA A 54 5.69 -26.95 28.78
N CYS A 55 6.87 -26.48 29.20
CA CYS A 55 8.05 -26.39 28.34
C CYS A 55 8.51 -27.77 27.85
N GLU A 56 8.57 -28.78 28.72
CA GLU A 56 8.90 -30.16 28.35
C GLU A 56 7.91 -30.72 27.32
N MET A 57 6.61 -30.50 27.52
CA MET A 57 5.58 -30.90 26.57
C MET A 57 5.79 -30.23 25.20
N VAL A 58 6.15 -28.94 25.16
CA VAL A 58 6.45 -28.24 23.90
C VAL A 58 7.67 -28.83 23.20
N LEU A 59 8.73 -29.20 23.94
CA LEU A 59 9.90 -29.85 23.37
C LEU A 59 9.57 -31.22 22.78
N GLN A 60 8.76 -32.02 23.48
CA GLN A 60 8.28 -33.31 22.99
C GLN A 60 7.43 -33.14 21.72
N LEU A 61 6.56 -32.12 21.67
CA LEU A 61 5.76 -31.82 20.47
C LEU A 61 6.62 -31.33 19.30
N ASP A 62 7.67 -30.54 19.54
CA ASP A 62 8.61 -30.13 18.49
C ASP A 62 9.39 -31.32 17.93
N GLN A 63 9.84 -32.23 18.80
CA GLN A 63 10.48 -33.47 18.39
C GLN A 63 9.52 -34.36 17.58
N ALA A 64 8.29 -34.55 18.03
CA ALA A 64 7.27 -35.30 17.30
C ALA A 64 6.98 -34.66 15.93
N LYS A 65 6.90 -33.32 15.86
CA LYS A 65 6.72 -32.58 14.60
C LYS A 65 7.90 -32.79 13.64
N LYS A 66 9.14 -32.82 14.13
CA LYS A 66 10.33 -33.13 13.32
C LYS A 66 10.25 -34.53 12.74
N ILE A 67 9.99 -35.54 13.58
CA ILE A 67 9.83 -36.94 13.15
C ILE A 67 8.76 -37.08 12.06
N LEU A 68 7.60 -36.42 12.23
CA LEU A 68 6.53 -36.42 11.23
C LEU A 68 6.95 -35.72 9.92
N THR A 69 7.71 -34.63 10.01
CA THR A 69 8.21 -33.90 8.85
C THR A 69 9.22 -34.75 8.07
N ASP A 70 10.14 -35.41 8.76
CA ASP A 70 11.13 -36.31 8.16
C ASP A 70 10.47 -37.53 7.51
N TYR A 71 9.44 -38.09 8.17
CA TYR A 71 8.63 -39.16 7.59
C TYR A 71 7.95 -38.73 6.29
N VAL A 72 7.30 -37.55 6.29
CA VAL A 72 6.66 -36.99 5.10
C VAL A 72 7.69 -36.70 4.01
N GLN A 73 8.86 -36.17 4.36
CA GLN A 73 9.97 -35.93 3.42
C GLN A 73 10.44 -37.23 2.76
N SER A 74 10.63 -38.31 3.53
CA SER A 74 11.10 -39.61 3.02
C SER A 74 10.16 -40.23 1.99
N ARG A 75 8.85 -39.92 2.09
CA ARG A 75 7.80 -40.42 1.19
C ARG A 75 7.24 -39.33 0.27
N MET A 76 7.88 -38.16 0.20
CA MET A 76 7.31 -37.03 -0.54
C MET A 76 7.22 -37.33 -2.04
N ASN A 77 8.15 -38.10 -2.60
CA ASN A 77 8.09 -38.48 -4.01
C ASN A 77 6.85 -39.32 -4.36
N MET A 78 6.32 -40.09 -3.39
CA MET A 78 5.07 -40.84 -3.56
C MET A 78 3.84 -39.94 -3.41
N PHE A 79 3.88 -38.96 -2.50
CA PHE A 79 2.73 -38.09 -2.21
C PHE A 79 2.59 -36.90 -3.17
N ALA A 80 3.72 -36.31 -3.58
CA ALA A 80 3.78 -35.11 -4.39
C ALA A 80 5.06 -35.12 -5.28
N PRO A 81 5.09 -35.97 -6.32
CA PRO A 81 6.25 -36.09 -7.22
C PRO A 81 6.54 -34.78 -7.97
N ASN A 82 5.51 -34.04 -8.41
CA ASN A 82 5.73 -32.82 -9.20
C ASN A 82 6.27 -31.66 -8.33
N LEU A 83 5.78 -31.51 -7.10
CA LEU A 83 6.33 -30.53 -6.14
C LEU A 83 7.77 -30.88 -5.76
N THR A 84 8.06 -32.16 -5.55
CA THR A 84 9.41 -32.62 -5.20
C THR A 84 10.41 -32.33 -6.31
N ALA A 85 10.03 -32.59 -7.56
CA ALA A 85 10.86 -32.29 -8.72
C ALA A 85 11.17 -30.78 -8.84
N LEU A 86 10.21 -29.90 -8.50
CA LEU A 86 10.34 -28.44 -8.62
C LEU A 86 11.28 -27.81 -7.56
N ILE A 87 11.03 -28.07 -6.28
CA ILE A 87 11.67 -27.33 -5.15
C ILE A 87 12.47 -28.22 -4.21
N GLY A 88 12.44 -29.55 -4.39
CA GLY A 88 13.04 -30.53 -3.51
C GLY A 88 12.09 -31.03 -2.41
N SER A 89 12.40 -32.21 -1.88
CA SER A 89 11.56 -32.92 -0.89
C SER A 89 11.49 -32.20 0.46
N GLU A 90 12.61 -31.61 0.92
CA GLU A 90 12.68 -30.91 2.21
C GLU A 90 11.74 -29.69 2.24
N THR A 91 11.89 -28.80 1.26
CA THR A 91 11.06 -27.58 1.21
C THR A 91 9.60 -27.90 0.91
N ALA A 92 9.33 -28.92 0.10
CA ALA A 92 7.98 -29.41 -0.15
C ALA A 92 7.34 -29.94 1.14
N ALA A 93 8.05 -30.73 1.95
CA ALA A 93 7.55 -31.25 3.22
C ALA A 93 7.21 -30.14 4.21
N LEU A 94 8.08 -29.14 4.34
CA LEU A 94 7.84 -27.99 5.20
C LEU A 94 6.61 -27.18 4.77
N LEU A 95 6.43 -26.98 3.46
CA LEU A 95 5.28 -26.25 2.92
C LEU A 95 3.97 -27.03 3.07
N VAL A 96 3.98 -28.33 2.80
CA VAL A 96 2.81 -29.20 2.98
C VAL A 96 2.41 -29.26 4.45
N ASN A 97 3.38 -29.40 5.37
CA ASN A 97 3.13 -29.38 6.81
C ASN A 97 2.54 -28.03 7.25
N ALA A 98 3.12 -26.91 6.82
CA ALA A 98 2.66 -25.57 7.18
C ALA A 98 1.27 -25.22 6.62
N CYS A 99 0.89 -25.77 5.47
CA CYS A 99 -0.43 -25.56 4.86
C CYS A 99 -1.51 -26.55 5.36
N GLY A 100 -1.17 -27.50 6.24
CA GLY A 100 -2.11 -28.52 6.70
C GLY A 100 -2.45 -29.56 5.62
N GLY A 101 -1.49 -29.90 4.77
CA GLY A 101 -1.60 -30.90 3.72
C GLY A 101 -1.62 -30.34 2.30
N LEU A 102 -1.55 -31.24 1.31
CA LEU A 102 -1.46 -30.90 -0.11
C LEU A 102 -2.68 -30.11 -0.61
N LYS A 103 -3.88 -30.47 -0.14
CA LYS A 103 -5.13 -29.73 -0.43
C LYS A 103 -5.11 -28.30 0.12
N GLY A 104 -4.49 -28.10 1.29
CA GLY A 104 -4.28 -26.77 1.85
C GLY A 104 -3.37 -25.95 0.94
N LEU A 105 -2.22 -26.52 0.58
CA LEU A 105 -1.24 -25.88 -0.30
C LEU A 105 -1.82 -25.52 -1.67
N ALA A 106 -2.57 -26.42 -2.30
CA ALA A 106 -3.21 -26.19 -3.61
C ALA A 106 -4.27 -25.07 -3.60
N LYS A 107 -4.95 -24.86 -2.47
CA LYS A 107 -5.91 -23.76 -2.25
C LYS A 107 -5.23 -22.42 -1.97
N THR A 108 -4.00 -22.44 -1.45
CA THR A 108 -3.30 -21.18 -1.16
C THR A 108 -2.96 -20.43 -2.46
N PRO A 109 -3.18 -19.11 -2.52
CA PRO A 109 -2.76 -18.31 -3.66
C PRO A 109 -1.24 -18.16 -3.66
N SER A 110 -0.64 -18.04 -4.84
CA SER A 110 0.81 -17.97 -5.02
C SER A 110 1.47 -16.78 -4.31
N CYS A 111 0.74 -15.68 -4.07
CA CYS A 111 1.25 -14.52 -3.35
C CYS A 111 1.54 -14.79 -1.86
N ASN A 112 0.91 -15.82 -1.26
CA ASN A 112 1.08 -16.14 0.16
C ASN A 112 2.26 -17.09 0.41
N ILE A 113 2.66 -17.89 -0.59
CA ILE A 113 3.70 -18.91 -0.46
C ILE A 113 5.05 -18.36 0.06
N PRO A 114 5.59 -17.22 -0.43
CA PRO A 114 6.87 -16.71 0.04
C PRO A 114 6.88 -16.33 1.53
N ASN A 115 5.71 -16.04 2.11
CA ASN A 115 5.58 -15.71 3.53
C ASN A 115 5.51 -16.95 4.43
N ILE A 116 5.31 -18.15 3.89
CA ILE A 116 5.14 -19.36 4.70
C ILE A 116 6.50 -19.74 5.30
N GLY A 117 6.53 -19.93 6.62
CA GLY A 117 7.76 -20.19 7.37
C GLY A 117 8.56 -18.93 7.72
N TRP A 118 8.10 -17.74 7.33
CA TRP A 118 8.74 -16.49 7.73
C TRP A 118 8.45 -16.18 9.21
N LYS A 119 9.50 -16.09 10.02
CA LYS A 119 9.43 -15.54 11.38
C LYS A 119 9.51 -14.01 11.32
N LYS A 120 8.43 -13.32 11.71
CA LYS A 120 8.40 -11.86 11.78
C LYS A 120 9.47 -11.40 12.78
N GLN A 121 10.49 -10.70 12.28
CA GLN A 121 11.48 -10.04 13.13
C GLN A 121 10.81 -8.80 13.72
N THR A 122 10.44 -8.87 15.00
CA THR A 122 9.81 -7.77 15.74
C THR A 122 10.86 -6.80 16.30
N PHE A 123 12.13 -7.21 16.35
CA PHE A 123 13.21 -6.49 17.01
C PHE A 123 14.27 -6.07 15.99
N GLY A 124 14.53 -4.75 15.91
CA GLY A 124 15.59 -4.17 15.09
C GLY A 124 15.15 -2.93 14.31
N LEU A 125 16.10 -2.02 14.08
CA LEU A 125 15.98 -0.89 13.16
C LEU A 125 15.98 -1.43 11.72
N ALA A 126 14.92 -2.13 11.32
CA ALA A 126 14.82 -2.75 10.01
C ALA A 126 14.70 -1.66 8.95
N THR A 127 15.81 -1.36 8.27
CA THR A 127 15.79 -0.57 7.05
C THR A 127 14.99 -1.36 6.00
N ASN A 128 14.25 -0.65 5.14
CA ASN A 128 13.39 -1.28 4.11
C ASN A 128 14.19 -1.99 2.99
N VAL A 129 15.46 -2.32 3.24
CA VAL A 129 16.44 -2.78 2.25
C VAL A 129 16.48 -4.30 2.26
N GLY A 130 16.26 -4.91 1.10
CA GLY A 130 16.37 -6.35 0.89
C GLY A 130 15.08 -7.15 1.03
N VAL A 131 15.23 -8.48 1.01
CA VAL A 131 14.12 -9.45 1.01
C VAL A 131 13.56 -9.60 2.42
N ARG A 132 12.31 -9.15 2.62
CA ARG A 132 11.59 -9.34 3.90
C ARG A 132 11.06 -10.76 4.09
N GLN A 133 10.57 -11.36 3.02
CA GLN A 133 9.85 -12.63 3.03
C GLN A 133 10.84 -13.80 2.99
N LYS A 134 11.57 -14.04 4.08
CA LYS A 134 12.51 -15.16 4.21
C LYS A 134 11.79 -16.39 4.76
N GLY A 135 10.88 -16.96 3.97
CA GLY A 135 10.14 -18.19 4.29
C GLY A 135 10.88 -19.47 3.86
N TYR A 136 10.19 -20.62 3.87
CA TYR A 136 10.77 -21.91 3.43
C TYR A 136 11.21 -21.86 1.96
N LEU A 137 10.44 -21.20 1.10
CA LEU A 137 10.78 -21.04 -0.31
C LEU A 137 12.06 -20.24 -0.53
N PHE A 138 12.35 -19.25 0.34
CA PHE A 138 13.59 -18.47 0.25
C PHE A 138 14.84 -19.35 0.46
N ASN A 139 14.72 -20.39 1.29
CA ASN A 139 15.80 -21.33 1.58
C ASN A 139 15.94 -22.44 0.54
N SER A 140 15.05 -22.51 -0.44
CA SER A 140 15.14 -23.50 -1.52
C SER A 140 16.38 -23.27 -2.40
N PRO A 141 16.99 -24.34 -2.94
CA PRO A 141 18.20 -24.22 -3.75
C PRO A 141 17.99 -23.34 -5.00
N ILE A 142 16.81 -23.43 -5.63
CA ILE A 142 16.46 -22.65 -6.83
C ILE A 142 16.46 -21.13 -6.57
N VAL A 143 16.12 -20.69 -5.35
CA VAL A 143 16.10 -19.25 -4.99
C VAL A 143 17.44 -18.80 -4.39
N GLN A 144 18.16 -19.67 -3.69
CA GLN A 144 19.42 -19.29 -3.04
C GLN A 144 20.52 -18.91 -4.03
N ASN A 145 20.54 -19.54 -5.21
CA ASN A 145 21.53 -19.29 -6.27
C ASN A 145 21.37 -17.91 -6.95
N ILE A 146 20.28 -17.19 -6.69
CA ILE A 146 19.94 -15.92 -7.36
C ILE A 146 20.47 -14.73 -6.55
N PRO A 147 20.94 -13.64 -7.18
CA PRO A 147 21.33 -12.43 -6.46
C PRO A 147 20.16 -11.83 -5.64
N ASN A 148 20.49 -11.28 -4.46
CA ASN A 148 19.51 -10.80 -3.46
C ASN A 148 18.49 -9.78 -4.02
N ASP A 149 18.88 -8.96 -5.00
CA ASP A 149 18.01 -7.95 -5.61
C ASP A 149 16.87 -8.58 -6.42
N LEU A 150 17.13 -9.73 -7.04
CA LEU A 150 16.17 -10.46 -7.87
C LEU A 150 15.41 -11.53 -7.09
N LYS A 151 15.86 -11.91 -5.88
CA LYS A 151 15.22 -12.96 -5.06
C LYS A 151 13.73 -12.74 -4.82
N THR A 152 13.27 -11.49 -4.66
CA THR A 152 11.83 -11.21 -4.49
C THR A 152 11.03 -11.56 -5.74
N GLN A 153 11.57 -11.25 -6.93
CA GLN A 153 10.93 -11.59 -8.20
C GLN A 153 11.00 -13.09 -8.47
N ALA A 154 12.14 -13.72 -8.16
CA ALA A 154 12.35 -15.15 -8.27
C ALA A 154 11.36 -15.95 -7.42
N MET A 155 11.22 -15.61 -6.13
CA MET A 155 10.25 -16.27 -5.24
C MET A 155 8.82 -16.19 -5.78
N ARG A 156 8.42 -15.08 -6.42
CA ARG A 156 7.08 -14.93 -7.01
C ARG A 156 6.89 -15.85 -8.21
N ILE A 157 7.92 -16.01 -9.04
CA ILE A 157 7.90 -16.89 -10.21
C ILE A 157 7.79 -18.35 -9.77
N VAL A 158 8.67 -18.77 -8.86
CA VAL A 158 8.68 -20.13 -8.34
C VAL A 158 7.39 -20.43 -7.58
N ALA A 159 6.90 -19.51 -6.74
CA ALA A 159 5.63 -19.69 -6.03
C ALA A 159 4.43 -19.89 -6.96
N ALA A 160 4.39 -19.20 -8.11
CA ALA A 160 3.32 -19.40 -9.09
C ALA A 160 3.33 -20.81 -9.68
N LYS A 161 4.52 -21.31 -10.04
CA LYS A 161 4.70 -22.64 -10.62
C LYS A 161 4.53 -23.76 -9.58
N LEU A 162 4.92 -23.50 -8.34
CA LEU A 162 4.70 -24.37 -7.17
C LEU A 162 3.22 -24.63 -6.91
N VAL A 163 2.38 -23.59 -6.92
CA VAL A 163 0.92 -23.77 -6.73
C VAL A 163 0.31 -24.59 -7.87
N LEU A 164 0.81 -24.47 -9.11
CA LEU A 164 0.39 -25.32 -10.22
C LEU A 164 0.79 -26.78 -9.99
N ALA A 165 2.06 -27.04 -9.63
CA ALA A 165 2.53 -28.37 -9.28
C ALA A 165 1.73 -29.00 -8.13
N ALA A 166 1.45 -28.24 -7.07
CA ALA A 166 0.63 -28.68 -5.94
C ALA A 166 -0.78 -29.10 -6.36
N ARG A 167 -1.40 -28.39 -7.31
CA ARG A 167 -2.73 -28.73 -7.83
C ARG A 167 -2.69 -29.97 -8.71
N CYS A 168 -1.65 -30.14 -9.52
CA CYS A 168 -1.43 -31.35 -10.31
C CYS A 168 -1.24 -32.58 -9.41
N ASP A 169 -0.43 -32.46 -8.36
CA ASP A 169 -0.23 -33.52 -7.37
C ASP A 169 -1.52 -33.84 -6.61
N GLN A 170 -2.34 -32.83 -6.27
CA GLN A 170 -3.61 -33.05 -5.58
C GLN A 170 -4.62 -33.85 -6.41
N VAL A 171 -4.61 -33.66 -7.74
CA VAL A 171 -5.52 -34.35 -8.68
C VAL A 171 -4.88 -35.65 -9.21
N HIS A 172 -3.60 -35.91 -8.90
CA HIS A 172 -2.84 -37.07 -9.36
C HIS A 172 -2.83 -37.25 -10.90
N THR A 173 -2.82 -36.14 -11.66
CA THR A 173 -2.88 -36.20 -13.13
C THR A 173 -1.60 -36.77 -13.74
N THR A 174 -0.44 -36.47 -13.15
CA THR A 174 0.87 -36.95 -13.61
C THR A 174 1.67 -37.51 -12.43
N PRO A 175 1.57 -38.83 -12.16
CA PRO A 175 2.26 -39.48 -11.04
C PRO A 175 3.76 -39.66 -11.28
N ASP A 176 4.23 -39.50 -12.52
CA ASP A 176 5.63 -39.67 -12.92
C ASP A 176 6.53 -38.47 -12.57
N GLY A 177 5.95 -37.32 -12.21
CA GLY A 177 6.72 -36.10 -11.91
C GLY A 177 7.11 -35.26 -13.14
N ALA A 178 6.84 -35.75 -14.36
CA ALA A 178 7.18 -35.07 -15.61
C ALA A 178 6.62 -33.64 -15.74
N THR A 179 5.48 -33.33 -15.11
CA THR A 179 4.95 -31.95 -15.08
C THR A 179 5.81 -31.06 -14.18
N GLY A 180 6.27 -31.58 -13.04
CA GLY A 180 7.17 -30.88 -12.13
C GLY A 180 8.51 -30.51 -12.77
N GLU A 181 9.08 -31.42 -13.56
CA GLU A 181 10.33 -31.18 -14.31
C GLU A 181 10.16 -30.07 -15.35
N LYS A 182 9.11 -30.13 -16.17
CA LYS A 182 8.79 -29.05 -17.13
C LYS A 182 8.59 -27.69 -16.44
N LEU A 183 7.88 -27.68 -15.30
CA LEU A 183 7.67 -26.45 -14.53
C LEU A 183 8.97 -25.92 -13.92
N LYS A 184 9.93 -26.80 -13.63
CA LYS A 184 11.25 -26.43 -13.14
C LYS A 184 12.09 -25.83 -14.26
N GLU A 185 12.14 -26.45 -15.42
CA GLU A 185 12.80 -25.92 -16.62
C GLU A 185 12.27 -24.51 -16.96
N ASP A 186 10.94 -24.35 -17.00
CA ASP A 186 10.28 -23.05 -17.19
C ASP A 186 10.71 -21.99 -16.15
N CYS A 187 10.94 -22.43 -14.90
CA CYS A 187 11.42 -21.53 -13.85
C CYS A 187 12.87 -21.15 -14.12
N GLU A 188 13.74 -22.13 -14.33
CA GLU A 188 15.18 -21.94 -14.53
C GLU A 188 15.45 -21.04 -15.73
N GLU A 189 14.81 -21.27 -16.88
CA GLU A 189 14.93 -20.40 -18.08
C GLU A 189 14.56 -18.95 -17.76
N ARG A 190 13.46 -18.74 -17.02
CA ARG A 190 13.01 -17.40 -16.66
C ARG A 190 13.91 -16.73 -15.64
N LEU A 191 14.49 -17.49 -14.72
CA LEU A 191 15.39 -16.99 -13.69
C LEU A 191 16.77 -16.66 -14.29
N GLU A 192 17.25 -17.46 -15.23
CA GLU A 192 18.47 -17.20 -16.00
C GLU A 192 18.33 -15.92 -16.82
N LYS A 193 17.22 -15.78 -17.57
CA LYS A 193 16.91 -14.56 -18.32
C LYS A 193 16.77 -13.31 -17.47
N LEU A 194 16.36 -13.45 -16.21
CA LEU A 194 16.31 -12.33 -15.26
C LEU A 194 17.68 -11.93 -14.75
N THR A 195 18.60 -12.90 -14.67
CA THR A 195 19.97 -12.69 -14.21
C THR A 195 20.85 -12.12 -15.32
N GLU A 196 20.50 -12.40 -16.59
CA GLU A 196 21.15 -11.82 -17.76
C GLU A 196 21.02 -10.28 -17.78
N ALA A 197 22.15 -9.59 -17.94
CA ALA A 197 22.16 -8.14 -18.07
C ALA A 197 21.55 -7.72 -19.41
N ALA A 198 20.79 -6.62 -19.41
CA ALA A 198 20.21 -6.10 -20.65
C ALA A 198 21.33 -5.75 -21.66
N PRO A 199 21.19 -6.13 -22.94
CA PRO A 199 22.21 -5.86 -23.95
C PRO A 199 22.42 -4.35 -24.08
N ASN A 200 23.68 -3.93 -24.14
CA ASN A 200 24.03 -2.53 -24.30
C ASN A 200 23.53 -2.03 -25.67
N ARG A 201 22.55 -1.11 -25.65
CA ARG A 201 21.97 -0.54 -26.88
C ARG A 201 22.88 0.48 -27.59
N GLY A 202 24.11 0.67 -27.10
CA GLY A 202 25.06 1.62 -27.64
C GLY A 202 24.64 3.07 -27.41
N VAL A 203 25.48 4.00 -27.89
CA VAL A 203 25.17 5.44 -27.83
C VAL A 203 24.10 5.75 -28.87
N ARG A 204 22.94 6.23 -28.42
CA ARG A 204 21.91 6.73 -29.35
C ARG A 204 22.42 8.01 -30.00
N ALA A 205 22.66 7.96 -31.31
CA ALA A 205 23.06 9.13 -32.09
C ALA A 205 22.06 10.28 -31.89
N LEU A 206 22.56 11.50 -31.74
CA LEU A 206 21.72 12.69 -31.71
C LEU A 206 21.03 12.84 -33.08
N PRO A 207 19.80 13.36 -33.11
CA PRO A 207 19.17 13.75 -34.37
C PRO A 207 20.08 14.70 -35.14
N ALA A 208 20.13 14.57 -36.47
CA ALA A 208 20.87 15.48 -37.33
C ALA A 208 20.45 16.94 -37.03
N PRO A 209 21.41 17.89 -36.93
CA PRO A 209 21.13 19.32 -36.82
C PRO A 209 20.49 19.89 -38.10
N ASP A 210 19.23 19.52 -38.35
CA ASP A 210 18.44 20.07 -39.46
C ASP A 210 17.60 21.25 -38.97
N ASP A 211 17.77 22.43 -39.59
CA ASP A 211 16.91 23.60 -39.37
C ASP A 211 15.56 23.46 -40.08
N LYS A 212 14.76 22.48 -39.64
CA LYS A 212 13.41 22.27 -40.18
C LYS A 212 12.53 23.46 -39.80
N PRO A 213 11.73 24.01 -40.74
CA PRO A 213 10.85 25.13 -40.44
C PRO A 213 9.90 24.78 -39.30
N SER A 214 9.85 25.65 -38.29
CA SER A 214 9.05 25.39 -37.08
C SER A 214 7.55 25.32 -37.41
N ARG A 215 6.85 24.36 -36.80
CA ARG A 215 5.39 24.23 -36.97
C ARG A 215 4.68 25.36 -36.21
N LYS A 216 4.11 26.32 -36.95
CA LYS A 216 3.30 27.42 -36.40
C LYS A 216 1.94 26.88 -35.93
N ARG A 217 1.79 26.61 -34.64
CA ARG A 217 0.52 26.21 -33.99
C ARG A 217 -0.06 27.35 -33.13
N GLY A 218 -1.36 27.64 -33.31
CA GLY A 218 -2.08 28.74 -32.64
C GLY A 218 -3.12 28.34 -31.59
N GLY A 219 -3.33 27.05 -31.31
CA GLY A 219 -4.37 26.59 -30.39
C GLY A 219 -4.09 26.88 -28.91
N ARG A 220 -5.14 26.89 -28.06
CA ARG A 220 -5.07 27.19 -26.61
C ARG A 220 -4.00 26.37 -25.87
N ARG A 221 -3.90 25.07 -26.13
CA ARG A 221 -2.88 24.19 -25.51
C ARG A 221 -1.46 24.54 -25.96
N ALA A 222 -1.28 24.85 -27.25
CA ALA A 222 0.02 25.23 -27.80
C ALA A 222 0.46 26.61 -27.30
N ARG A 223 -0.48 27.56 -27.17
CA ARG A 223 -0.22 28.87 -26.57
C ARG A 223 0.19 28.74 -25.11
N LYS A 224 -0.55 27.97 -24.31
CA LYS A 224 -0.21 27.69 -22.90
C LYS A 224 1.15 27.01 -22.73
N ALA A 225 1.51 26.06 -23.60
CA ALA A 225 2.83 25.43 -23.58
C ALA A 225 3.95 26.42 -23.95
N LYS A 226 3.75 27.26 -24.97
CA LYS A 226 4.68 28.34 -25.32
C LYS A 226 4.85 29.35 -24.18
N GLU A 227 3.74 29.74 -23.54
CA GLU A 227 3.75 30.65 -22.38
C GLU A 227 4.53 30.07 -21.19
N GLN A 228 4.46 28.76 -20.94
CA GLN A 228 5.23 28.11 -19.87
C GLN A 228 6.75 28.26 -20.01
N TYR A 229 7.27 28.19 -21.24
CA TYR A 229 8.70 28.32 -21.51
C TYR A 229 9.12 29.74 -21.92
N ALA A 230 8.16 30.61 -22.25
CA ALA A 230 8.45 31.97 -22.64
C ALA A 230 8.94 32.80 -21.43
N MET A 231 9.88 33.70 -21.70
CA MET A 231 10.33 34.70 -20.73
C MET A 231 9.14 35.52 -20.21
N THR A 232 9.02 35.63 -18.89
CA THR A 232 7.99 36.47 -18.27
C THR A 232 8.25 37.94 -18.54
N GLU A 233 7.21 38.77 -18.45
CA GLU A 233 7.35 40.22 -18.62
C GLU A 233 8.27 40.84 -17.57
N LEU A 234 8.20 40.35 -16.32
CA LEU A 234 9.14 40.72 -15.25
C LEU A 234 10.58 40.40 -15.65
N ARG A 235 10.85 39.19 -16.18
CA ARG A 235 12.20 38.82 -16.62
C ARG A 235 12.65 39.63 -17.85
N LYS A 236 11.73 39.99 -18.75
CA LYS A 236 12.02 40.90 -19.88
C LYS A 236 12.34 42.31 -19.40
N ALA A 237 11.66 42.82 -18.37
CA ALA A 237 11.95 44.12 -17.77
C ALA A 237 13.29 44.11 -17.03
N GLN A 238 13.61 43.01 -16.35
CA GLN A 238 14.91 42.82 -15.71
C GLN A 238 16.07 42.80 -16.72
N ASN A 239 15.85 42.22 -17.90
CA ASN A 239 16.85 42.20 -18.97
C ASN A 239 16.99 43.54 -19.73
N ARG A 240 16.19 44.57 -19.38
CA ARG A 240 16.32 45.92 -19.93
C ARG A 240 17.10 46.77 -18.95
N VAL A 241 18.02 47.57 -19.46
CA VAL A 241 18.92 48.43 -18.67
C VAL A 241 18.71 49.88 -19.09
N GLN A 242 18.62 50.81 -18.13
CA GLN A 242 18.53 52.23 -18.44
C GLN A 242 19.93 52.77 -18.71
N PHE A 243 20.16 53.24 -19.93
CA PHE A 243 21.43 53.85 -20.28
C PHE A 243 21.69 55.10 -19.43
N GLY A 244 22.91 55.22 -18.90
CA GLY A 244 23.37 56.39 -18.14
C GLY A 244 22.90 56.46 -16.69
N LYS A 245 22.28 55.40 -16.14
CA LYS A 245 21.96 55.30 -14.70
C LYS A 245 22.49 53.99 -14.13
N GLU A 246 22.97 54.05 -12.89
CA GLU A 246 23.37 52.86 -12.15
C GLU A 246 22.15 51.95 -11.90
N GLU A 247 22.39 50.64 -12.00
CA GLU A 247 21.35 49.64 -11.81
C GLU A 247 21.13 49.36 -10.33
N GLN A 248 19.88 49.09 -9.95
CA GLN A 248 19.62 48.58 -8.61
C GLN A 248 20.05 47.11 -8.56
N GLU A 249 20.94 46.81 -7.65
CA GLU A 249 21.57 45.52 -7.51
C GLU A 249 21.05 44.81 -6.25
N VAL A 250 20.80 43.50 -6.35
CA VAL A 250 20.44 42.67 -5.18
C VAL A 250 21.49 41.59 -5.01
N GLY A 251 22.13 41.61 -3.84
CA GLY A 251 23.01 40.54 -3.39
C GLY A 251 22.20 39.34 -2.91
N TYR A 252 22.53 38.15 -3.39
CA TYR A 252 22.14 36.93 -2.70
C TYR A 252 23.17 36.74 -1.59
N GLY A 253 22.76 36.71 -0.32
CA GLY A 253 23.63 36.72 0.87
C GLY A 253 24.59 35.52 1.05
N THR A 254 25.03 34.88 -0.03
CA THR A 254 26.06 33.85 -0.11
C THR A 254 26.85 34.05 -1.42
N GLY A 255 27.81 34.99 -1.43
CA GLY A 255 28.78 35.20 -2.52
C GLY A 255 29.00 36.67 -2.93
N GLU A 256 29.99 36.89 -3.82
CA GLU A 256 30.29 38.18 -4.47
C GLU A 256 29.43 38.43 -5.74
N SER A 257 28.59 37.48 -6.14
CA SER A 257 27.78 37.62 -7.35
C SER A 257 26.54 38.47 -7.08
N THR A 258 26.59 39.74 -7.50
CA THR A 258 25.43 40.63 -7.47
C THR A 258 24.57 40.44 -8.72
N LYS A 259 23.25 40.55 -8.56
CA LYS A 259 22.30 40.44 -9.67
C LYS A 259 21.62 41.79 -9.92
N GLY A 260 21.86 42.36 -11.09
CA GLY A 260 21.15 43.56 -11.56
C GLY A 260 19.64 43.32 -11.71
N LEU A 261 18.85 44.27 -11.24
CA LEU A 261 17.40 44.30 -11.42
C LEU A 261 16.99 45.00 -12.72
N GLY A 262 17.91 45.66 -13.44
CA GLY A 262 17.62 46.41 -14.65
C GLY A 262 16.53 47.46 -14.42
N MET A 263 15.51 47.47 -15.27
CA MET A 263 14.35 48.38 -15.12
C MET A 263 13.38 47.98 -13.99
N VAL A 264 13.56 46.83 -13.34
CA VAL A 264 12.68 46.38 -12.24
C VAL A 264 13.04 47.16 -10.98
N GLY A 265 12.16 48.06 -10.53
CA GLY A 265 12.37 48.85 -9.30
C GLY A 265 12.86 50.29 -9.52
N GLN A 266 13.19 50.68 -10.76
CA GLN A 266 13.74 52.02 -11.08
C GLN A 266 12.70 53.17 -11.09
N ALA A 267 11.41 52.88 -10.86
CA ALA A 267 10.40 53.92 -10.68
C ALA A 267 10.54 54.50 -9.26
N GLY A 268 11.28 55.60 -9.12
CA GLY A 268 11.66 56.27 -7.87
C GLY A 268 10.53 56.94 -7.08
N ASP A 269 9.33 56.38 -7.11
CA ASP A 269 8.24 56.69 -6.19
C ASP A 269 8.00 55.37 -5.45
N GLY A 270 8.15 55.31 -4.12
CA GLY A 270 8.15 54.07 -3.31
C GLY A 270 6.89 53.19 -3.39
N ARG A 271 6.02 53.45 -4.36
CA ARG A 271 4.90 52.67 -4.85
C ARG A 271 5.37 51.82 -6.02
N VAL A 272 5.87 50.62 -5.73
CA VAL A 272 6.07 49.59 -6.74
C VAL A 272 4.70 49.29 -7.36
N ARG A 273 4.39 49.80 -8.56
CA ARG A 273 3.36 49.19 -9.41
C ARG A 273 3.94 47.86 -9.87
N ILE A 274 3.82 46.86 -8.99
CA ILE A 274 4.40 45.52 -9.14
C ILE A 274 3.90 44.97 -10.46
N THR A 275 4.80 44.79 -11.44
CA THR A 275 4.53 43.93 -12.58
C THR A 275 4.06 42.59 -12.02
N GLN A 276 2.81 42.23 -12.27
CA GLN A 276 2.18 41.08 -11.61
C GLN A 276 3.04 39.84 -11.78
N VAL A 277 3.39 39.19 -10.66
CA VAL A 277 4.14 37.95 -10.70
C VAL A 277 3.26 36.90 -11.37
N ASP A 278 3.69 36.42 -12.53
CA ASP A 278 2.94 35.41 -13.28
C ASP A 278 2.86 34.11 -12.46
N GLN A 279 1.64 33.68 -12.14
CA GLN A 279 1.38 32.46 -11.36
C GLN A 279 1.98 31.19 -12.02
N ARG A 280 2.37 31.25 -13.31
CA ARG A 280 3.06 30.17 -14.01
C ARG A 280 4.47 29.88 -13.50
N THR A 281 5.14 30.87 -12.91
CA THR A 281 6.54 30.73 -12.46
C THR A 281 6.67 29.98 -11.14
N LYS A 282 5.55 29.74 -10.45
CA LYS A 282 5.51 28.88 -9.27
C LYS A 282 6.02 27.49 -9.65
N ALA A 283 7.07 27.03 -8.96
CA ALA A 283 7.62 25.71 -9.17
C ALA A 283 6.53 24.66 -8.98
N LYS A 284 6.31 23.85 -10.01
CA LYS A 284 5.36 22.73 -9.98
C LYS A 284 6.14 21.44 -9.86
N LEU A 285 5.61 20.55 -9.04
CA LEU A 285 6.17 19.24 -8.85
C LEU A 285 5.89 18.38 -10.09
N SER A 286 6.85 17.52 -10.43
CA SER A 286 6.70 16.66 -11.60
C SER A 286 5.64 15.60 -11.31
N LYS A 287 5.01 15.04 -12.34
CA LYS A 287 4.07 13.93 -12.15
C LYS A 287 4.70 12.70 -11.47
N LYS A 288 6.01 12.50 -11.66
CA LYS A 288 6.78 11.40 -11.07
C LYS A 288 7.28 11.70 -9.66
N ASN A 289 7.28 12.97 -9.29
CA ASN A 289 7.66 13.42 -7.97
C ASN A 289 6.70 14.55 -7.57
N PRO A 290 5.43 14.23 -7.25
CA PRO A 290 4.40 15.20 -6.87
C PRO A 290 4.66 15.83 -5.49
N GLY A 291 5.85 15.60 -4.91
CA GLY A 291 6.30 16.07 -3.60
C GLY A 291 5.56 15.42 -2.44
N TRP A 292 6.14 15.62 -1.25
CA TRP A 292 5.57 15.18 0.00
C TRP A 292 4.49 16.17 0.44
N GLY A 293 3.21 15.87 0.21
CA GLY A 293 2.09 16.72 0.66
C GLY A 293 1.06 17.09 -0.38
N GLY A 294 1.27 16.72 -1.65
CA GLY A 294 0.18 16.72 -2.64
C GLY A 294 -0.73 15.53 -2.38
N ALA A 295 -1.95 15.79 -1.90
CA ALA A 295 -3.01 14.82 -1.68
C ALA A 295 -2.94 13.61 -2.62
N THR A 296 -2.72 12.42 -2.04
CA THR A 296 -3.02 11.14 -2.67
C THR A 296 -4.47 11.19 -3.17
N PRO A 297 -4.73 11.23 -4.48
CA PRO A 297 -6.06 10.93 -4.95
C PRO A 297 -6.28 9.43 -4.76
N ALA A 298 -7.49 9.09 -4.35
CA ALA A 298 -8.04 7.74 -4.26
C ALA A 298 -7.36 6.70 -5.15
N ASN A 299 -6.55 5.85 -4.53
CA ASN A 299 -6.45 4.40 -4.72
C ASN A 299 -5.23 3.91 -3.95
N GLY A 300 -5.50 3.37 -2.77
CA GLY A 300 -4.48 2.82 -1.90
C GLY A 300 -3.78 1.64 -2.55
N LEU A 301 -2.51 1.82 -2.89
CA LEU A 301 -1.47 0.80 -2.95
C LEU A 301 -0.16 1.48 -3.35
N ALA A 302 0.55 2.05 -2.37
CA ALA A 302 2.01 2.02 -2.27
C ALA A 302 2.50 2.96 -1.16
N SER A 303 3.50 2.46 -0.43
CA SER A 303 4.52 3.20 0.35
C SER A 303 4.09 3.95 1.61
N SER A 304 4.29 3.26 2.73
CA SER A 304 5.05 3.70 3.91
C SER A 304 5.43 5.19 3.99
N LEU A 305 4.68 5.93 4.81
CA LEU A 305 5.17 6.83 5.87
C LEU A 305 3.90 7.52 6.40
N ARG A 306 3.56 7.29 7.66
CA ARG A 306 2.85 8.30 8.45
C ARG A 306 3.69 8.54 9.69
N GLY A 307 4.33 9.72 9.71
CA GLY A 307 4.98 10.27 10.89
C GLY A 307 3.94 10.55 11.96
N PHE A 308 4.31 10.26 13.19
CA PHE A 308 3.59 10.56 14.42
C PHE A 308 3.81 12.04 14.76
N GLY A 309 2.75 12.84 14.96
CA GLY A 309 2.90 14.22 15.42
C GLY A 309 1.76 15.17 15.06
N GLN A 310 0.94 15.46 16.08
CA GLN A 310 0.29 16.74 16.39
C GLN A 310 -0.65 17.43 15.36
N GLY A 311 -1.94 17.44 15.71
CA GLY A 311 -2.83 18.60 15.62
C GLY A 311 -3.38 19.03 14.25
N ALA A 312 -4.61 18.61 13.92
CA ALA A 312 -5.68 19.44 13.34
C ALA A 312 -6.89 18.58 12.92
N ALA A 313 -8.09 19.16 13.04
CA ALA A 313 -9.42 18.54 13.05
C ALA A 313 -9.84 17.77 11.76
N PRO A 314 -10.81 16.83 11.87
CA PRO A 314 -11.28 16.01 10.75
C PRO A 314 -12.48 16.66 10.05
N SER A 315 -12.47 16.68 8.72
CA SER A 315 -13.59 17.17 7.92
C SER A 315 -13.75 16.32 6.65
N VAL A 316 -14.89 15.60 6.63
CA VAL A 316 -15.62 15.08 5.46
C VAL A 316 -15.05 13.82 4.78
N LEU A 317 -15.57 12.65 5.19
CA LEU A 317 -15.63 11.46 4.34
C LEU A 317 -17.08 11.22 3.91
N LYS A 318 -17.26 11.13 2.59
CA LYS A 318 -18.53 10.98 1.88
C LYS A 318 -18.84 9.49 1.71
N ASN A 319 -20.10 9.14 1.96
CA ASN A 319 -20.76 7.85 1.68
C ASN A 319 -20.26 7.15 0.41
N HIS A 320 -19.83 5.89 0.54
CA HIS A 320 -20.37 4.80 -0.28
C HIS A 320 -20.06 3.43 0.32
N GLY A 321 -21.05 2.54 0.21
CA GLY A 321 -21.13 1.26 0.92
C GLY A 321 -20.23 0.13 0.42
N LEU A 322 -19.93 -0.73 1.40
CA LEU A 322 -20.17 -2.18 1.44
C LEU A 322 -19.18 -3.17 0.77
N ARG A 323 -18.63 -4.00 1.68
CA ARG A 323 -18.12 -5.39 1.59
C ARG A 323 -16.71 -5.59 0.99
N THR A 324 -15.71 -5.84 1.83
CA THR A 324 -15.23 -7.20 2.16
C THR A 324 -14.31 -7.14 3.39
N THR A 325 -14.49 -8.08 4.31
CA THR A 325 -13.70 -8.27 5.53
C THR A 325 -12.56 -9.25 5.27
N GLY A 326 -11.35 -8.95 5.74
CA GLY A 326 -10.25 -9.94 5.73
C GLY A 326 -8.83 -9.39 5.89
N VAL A 327 -8.44 -9.10 7.13
CA VAL A 327 -7.07 -9.15 7.68
C VAL A 327 -5.99 -8.29 7.01
N GLY A 328 -5.84 -7.05 7.50
CA GLY A 328 -4.67 -6.19 7.26
C GLY A 328 -4.72 -4.92 8.10
N THR A 329 -3.81 -4.80 9.07
CA THR A 329 -3.50 -3.56 9.84
C THR A 329 -4.67 -2.92 10.61
N GLY A 330 -5.04 -3.54 11.74
CA GLY A 330 -5.84 -2.89 12.76
C GLY A 330 -4.98 -2.02 13.67
N THR A 331 -5.06 -0.70 13.51
CA THR A 331 -4.94 0.28 14.62
C THR A 331 -5.74 1.57 14.41
N SER A 332 -6.43 1.77 13.26
CA SER A 332 -7.32 2.92 13.09
C SER A 332 -8.82 2.60 13.16
N SER A 333 -9.21 1.35 13.46
CA SER A 333 -10.64 0.96 13.48
C SER A 333 -10.97 -0.26 14.37
N VAL A 334 -10.38 -0.38 15.56
CA VAL A 334 -10.68 -1.50 16.52
C VAL A 334 -11.23 -0.99 17.86
N ILE A 335 -11.78 0.22 17.90
CA ILE A 335 -12.75 0.60 18.94
C ILE A 335 -13.95 1.21 18.24
N ALA A 336 -14.87 0.36 17.81
CA ALA A 336 -16.20 0.75 17.36
C ALA A 336 -17.21 0.01 18.24
N PHE A 337 -17.62 0.68 19.30
CA PHE A 337 -18.65 0.23 20.23
C PHE A 337 -20.02 0.41 19.55
N THR A 338 -20.80 -0.65 19.42
CA THR A 338 -22.14 -0.61 18.82
C THR A 338 -23.19 -0.16 19.85
N PRO A 339 -24.29 0.48 19.42
CA PRO A 339 -25.17 1.23 20.31
C PRO A 339 -26.21 0.31 20.94
N ILE A 340 -25.95 -0.16 22.15
CA ILE A 340 -26.94 -0.32 23.22
C ILE A 340 -26.18 -0.04 24.52
N GLN A 341 -26.39 1.18 25.03
CA GLN A 341 -26.03 1.69 26.37
C GLN A 341 -24.59 2.22 26.64
N GLY A 342 -24.48 3.57 26.65
CA GLY A 342 -23.48 4.39 27.38
C GLY A 342 -22.19 4.75 26.63
N LEU A 343 -21.60 5.96 26.66
CA LEU A 343 -21.81 7.23 27.35
C LEU A 343 -21.29 8.34 26.41
N GLU A 344 -22.15 9.20 25.87
CA GLU A 344 -21.72 10.47 25.24
C GLU A 344 -22.10 11.63 26.17
N LEU A 345 -21.13 12.49 26.49
CA LEU A 345 -21.38 13.85 26.96
C LEU A 345 -21.91 14.67 25.78
N ILE A 346 -23.20 14.53 25.51
CA ILE A 346 -23.92 15.37 24.56
C ILE A 346 -24.19 16.69 25.26
N ASN A 347 -23.69 17.80 24.71
CA ASN A 347 -24.13 19.13 25.11
C ASN A 347 -25.42 19.44 24.33
N PRO A 348 -26.62 19.39 24.96
CA PRO A 348 -27.92 19.43 24.25
C PRO A 348 -28.12 20.69 23.41
N THR A 349 -27.48 21.79 23.80
CA THR A 349 -27.51 23.09 23.12
C THR A 349 -26.96 23.03 21.68
N VAL A 350 -25.89 22.27 21.44
CA VAL A 350 -25.25 22.15 20.11
C VAL A 350 -26.13 21.35 19.15
N LYS A 351 -26.88 20.37 19.66
CA LYS A 351 -27.82 19.57 18.87
C LYS A 351 -29.02 20.42 18.43
N ASP A 352 -29.58 21.21 19.34
CA ASP A 352 -30.70 22.10 19.04
C ASP A 352 -30.30 23.20 18.06
N GLU A 353 -29.08 23.73 18.17
CA GLU A 353 -28.56 24.72 17.23
C GLU A 353 -28.34 24.13 15.82
N MET A 354 -27.79 22.92 15.72
CA MET A 354 -27.67 22.22 14.42
C MET A 354 -29.02 21.87 13.81
N ALA A 355 -29.99 21.43 14.62
CA ALA A 355 -31.35 21.15 14.15
C ALA A 355 -32.05 22.42 13.65
N ARG A 356 -31.87 23.54 14.36
CA ARG A 356 -32.41 24.85 13.96
C ARG A 356 -31.76 25.37 12.68
N LYS A 357 -30.44 25.22 12.52
CA LYS A 357 -29.73 25.55 11.26
C LYS A 357 -30.24 24.70 10.09
N ARG A 358 -30.40 23.39 10.29
CA ARG A 358 -30.90 22.48 9.25
C ARG A 358 -32.33 22.83 8.83
N LYS A 359 -33.21 23.14 9.78
CA LYS A 359 -34.59 23.55 9.51
C LYS A 359 -34.66 24.91 8.80
N ALA A 360 -33.78 25.85 9.17
CA ALA A 360 -33.68 27.14 8.48
C ALA A 360 -33.17 26.99 7.04
N ASP A 361 -32.20 26.10 6.79
CA ASP A 361 -31.73 25.80 5.44
C ASP A 361 -32.81 25.07 4.62
N GLU A 362 -33.57 24.15 5.22
CA GLU A 362 -34.71 23.51 4.56
C GLU A 362 -35.82 24.51 4.20
N ASP A 363 -36.19 25.40 5.12
CA ASP A 363 -37.16 26.47 4.86
C ASP A 363 -36.66 27.45 3.79
N ARG A 364 -35.35 27.71 3.73
CA ARG A 364 -34.75 28.58 2.72
C ARG A 364 -34.75 27.97 1.31
N TRP A 365 -34.57 26.65 1.20
CA TRP A 365 -34.46 25.96 -0.08
C TRP A 365 -35.74 25.32 -0.60
N PHE A 366 -36.66 24.91 0.28
CA PHE A 366 -37.84 24.10 -0.11
C PHE A 366 -39.19 24.78 0.09
N LYS A 367 -39.25 25.99 0.66
CA LYS A 367 -40.52 26.69 0.94
C LYS A 367 -41.06 27.57 -0.20
N SER A 368 -40.25 27.92 -1.20
CA SER A 368 -40.68 28.78 -2.33
C SER A 368 -40.50 28.17 -3.73
N GLY A 369 -40.19 26.87 -3.82
CA GLY A 369 -40.04 26.17 -5.09
C GLY A 369 -41.21 25.23 -5.36
N THR A 370 -41.75 25.27 -6.58
CA THR A 370 -42.66 24.30 -7.20
C THR A 370 -41.98 22.92 -7.37
N PHE A 371 -41.57 22.30 -6.27
CA PHE A 371 -41.06 20.94 -6.28
C PHE A 371 -42.17 19.98 -5.84
N THR A 372 -42.58 19.12 -6.76
CA THR A 372 -43.51 18.03 -6.50
C THR A 372 -42.84 17.08 -5.51
N GLN A 373 -43.31 17.07 -4.25
CA GLN A 373 -42.97 15.98 -3.32
C GLN A 373 -43.47 14.68 -3.94
N VAL A 374 -42.56 13.83 -4.39
CA VAL A 374 -42.87 12.45 -4.77
C VAL A 374 -43.13 11.69 -3.46
N GLY A 375 -44.35 11.83 -2.96
CA GLY A 375 -44.88 11.09 -1.82
C GLY A 375 -45.02 9.61 -2.18
N GLY A 376 -44.66 8.75 -1.22
CA GLY A 376 -44.68 7.31 -1.34
C GLY A 376 -46.03 6.75 -1.79
N SER A 377 -45.92 5.71 -2.62
CA SER A 377 -46.98 4.81 -3.08
C SER A 377 -48.07 4.55 -2.02
N GLN A 378 -49.25 5.15 -2.21
CA GLN A 378 -50.50 4.58 -1.74
C GLN A 378 -51.46 4.40 -2.92
N SER A 379 -51.87 3.14 -3.06
CA SER A 379 -52.80 2.63 -4.05
C SER A 379 -54.23 3.08 -3.72
N GLN A 380 -54.88 3.83 -4.62
CA GLN A 380 -56.34 3.92 -4.66
C GLN A 380 -56.88 4.33 -6.04
N SER A 381 -57.52 3.35 -6.68
CA SER A 381 -58.78 3.38 -7.45
C SER A 381 -59.24 4.62 -8.24
N ASN A 382 -59.57 4.34 -9.50
CA ASN A 382 -60.71 4.83 -10.30
C ASN A 382 -60.99 6.34 -10.39
N GLY A 383 -60.67 6.92 -11.55
CA GLY A 383 -61.20 8.19 -12.03
C GLY A 383 -60.49 8.65 -13.30
N GLN A 384 -61.25 8.85 -14.38
CA GLN A 384 -60.76 9.47 -15.62
C GLN A 384 -60.11 10.83 -15.32
N ALA A 385 -58.84 11.01 -15.68
CA ALA A 385 -58.14 12.28 -15.52
C ALA A 385 -58.26 13.12 -16.80
N GLU A 386 -58.97 14.25 -16.70
CA GLU A 386 -58.95 15.30 -17.72
C GLU A 386 -57.56 15.95 -17.84
N PRO A 387 -57.15 16.42 -19.04
CA PRO A 387 -55.83 17.03 -19.23
C PRO A 387 -55.74 18.40 -18.55
N LYS A 388 -54.86 18.51 -17.54
CA LYS A 388 -54.54 19.80 -16.90
C LYS A 388 -53.86 20.74 -17.89
N VAL A 389 -54.38 21.97 -17.99
CA VAL A 389 -53.84 23.10 -18.76
C VAL A 389 -53.05 23.98 -17.79
N ASP A 390 -51.87 24.46 -18.22
CA ASP A 390 -51.10 25.44 -17.46
C ASP A 390 -51.67 26.87 -17.63
N SER A 391 -51.24 27.82 -16.80
CA SER A 391 -51.76 29.20 -16.78
C SER A 391 -51.44 30.03 -18.03
N ALA A 392 -50.82 29.43 -19.05
CA ALA A 392 -50.54 30.01 -20.36
C ALA A 392 -51.25 29.27 -21.52
N GLY A 393 -52.15 28.32 -21.22
CA GLY A 393 -53.05 27.72 -22.21
C GLY A 393 -52.46 26.58 -23.05
N PHE A 394 -51.32 25.99 -22.66
CA PHE A 394 -50.70 24.89 -23.39
C PHE A 394 -51.15 23.52 -22.84
N LYS A 395 -51.69 22.65 -23.71
CA LYS A 395 -52.06 21.27 -23.35
C LYS A 395 -50.87 20.34 -23.54
N VAL A 396 -50.36 19.76 -22.44
CA VAL A 396 -49.27 18.77 -22.48
C VAL A 396 -49.81 17.43 -23.01
N PRO A 397 -49.19 16.82 -24.03
CA PRO A 397 -49.60 15.51 -24.55
C PRO A 397 -49.37 14.37 -23.55
N ALA A 398 -50.28 13.40 -23.49
CA ALA A 398 -50.14 12.22 -22.64
C ALA A 398 -49.00 11.30 -23.10
N ILE A 399 -48.23 10.78 -22.15
CA ILE A 399 -47.09 9.87 -22.40
C ILE A 399 -47.64 8.48 -22.82
N PRO A 400 -47.12 7.86 -23.90
CA PRO A 400 -47.59 6.56 -24.35
C PRO A 400 -47.24 5.41 -23.39
N ALA A 401 -48.15 4.43 -23.28
CA ALA A 401 -48.02 3.27 -22.39
C ALA A 401 -46.86 2.34 -22.80
N ILE A 402 -46.05 1.95 -21.81
CA ILE A 402 -44.89 1.07 -21.98
C ILE A 402 -45.37 -0.38 -22.24
N LYS A 403 -45.08 -0.93 -23.42
CA LYS A 403 -45.31 -2.35 -23.74
C LYS A 403 -44.37 -3.24 -22.92
N ARG A 404 -44.91 -4.07 -22.03
CA ARG A 404 -44.19 -5.19 -21.41
C ARG A 404 -44.08 -6.34 -22.42
N LEU A 405 -42.86 -6.75 -22.74
CA LEU A 405 -42.58 -7.93 -23.57
C LEU A 405 -43.02 -9.20 -22.82
N LYS A 406 -43.83 -10.03 -23.47
CA LYS A 406 -44.23 -11.36 -22.98
C LYS A 406 -43.01 -12.30 -23.06
N ALA A 407 -42.73 -12.99 -21.97
CA ALA A 407 -41.84 -14.14 -21.97
C ALA A 407 -42.52 -15.30 -22.70
N GLU A 408 -41.86 -15.86 -23.71
CA GLU A 408 -42.23 -17.14 -24.33
C GLU A 408 -41.73 -18.31 -23.47
N LYS A 409 -42.44 -19.43 -23.61
CA LYS A 409 -42.32 -20.68 -22.84
C LYS A 409 -40.99 -21.39 -23.00
#